data_AF-A0A424W8L4-F1
#
_entry.id   AF-A0A424W8L4-F1
#
_cell.length_a   1.000
_cell.length_b   1.000
_cell.length_c   1.000
_cell.angle_alpha   90.00
_cell.angle_beta   90.00
_cell.angle_gamma   90.00
#
_symmetry.space_group_name_H-M   'P 1'
#
loop_
_entity.id
_entity.type
_entity.pdbx_description
1 polymer ?
#
loop_
_entity_poly.entity_id
_entity_poly.type
_entity_poly.pdbx_seq_one_letter_code
_entity_poly.pdbx_strand_id
1 'polypeptide(L)'
;MRPERRPPRHGWRGLCAAVLLCVGGAAAAEQAAADGAAADRLRAAVRADYVLQCAGCHRVDGRGSGRHGIPDFRNSVGAFVHLPQGRDYLVRVPGAAQSQLSNAELAAVLNWVVQEFSAAQLPPDFRPYTEQEVAQVRPRRYEDVVPVRHGLAQALSQLGFQLADYSYGSDRKP
;
A
#
# COMPACT_ATOMS: atom_id res chain seq x y z
N MET A 1 72.08 17.10 -55.60
CA MET A 1 72.70 16.29 -54.52
C MET A 1 71.76 16.34 -53.33
N ARG A 2 71.22 15.29 -52.72
CA ARG A 2 71.06 13.85 -52.94
C ARG A 2 69.70 13.53 -52.27
N PRO A 3 68.82 12.68 -52.82
CA PRO A 3 67.65 12.22 -52.09
C PRO A 3 68.05 11.06 -51.17
N GLU A 4 67.77 11.14 -49.87
CA GLU A 4 67.83 9.96 -49.00
C GLU A 4 66.45 9.32 -48.88
N ARG A 5 66.36 8.08 -49.36
CA ARG A 5 65.22 7.18 -49.13
C ARG A 5 65.45 6.40 -47.84
N ARG A 6 64.41 6.22 -47.03
CA ARG A 6 64.27 5.13 -46.04
C ARG A 6 62.79 4.72 -45.89
N PRO A 7 62.50 3.50 -45.39
CA PRO A 7 61.58 2.54 -46.01
C PRO A 7 60.23 2.42 -45.24
N PRO A 8 59.27 1.58 -45.69
CA PRO A 8 57.89 1.66 -45.22
C PRO A 8 57.70 0.94 -43.88
N ARG A 9 56.76 1.45 -43.08
CA ARG A 9 56.24 0.76 -41.89
C ARG A 9 54.74 0.61 -42.05
N HIS A 10 54.33 -0.64 -42.29
CA HIS A 10 52.93 -1.06 -42.18
C HIS A 10 52.46 -0.86 -40.74
N GLY A 11 51.50 0.04 -40.55
CA GLY A 11 50.87 0.34 -39.28
C GLY A 11 49.37 0.02 -39.36
N TRP A 12 49.07 -1.24 -39.09
CA TRP A 12 47.75 -1.79 -38.81
C TRP A 12 46.94 -0.89 -37.87
N ARG A 13 45.86 -0.25 -38.37
CA ARG A 13 44.81 0.36 -37.52
C ARG A 13 43.44 0.23 -38.20
N GLY A 14 42.97 -1.01 -38.28
CA GLY A 14 41.56 -1.30 -38.42
C GLY A 14 40.93 -1.45 -37.03
N LEU A 15 39.84 -0.72 -36.82
CA LEU A 15 38.67 -1.10 -36.02
C LEU A 15 38.89 -1.56 -34.56
N CYS A 16 38.68 -0.64 -33.61
CA CYS A 16 38.14 -0.98 -32.28
C CYS A 16 37.21 0.16 -31.82
N ALA A 17 35.97 0.17 -32.30
CA ALA A 17 34.91 0.97 -31.71
C ALA A 17 33.55 0.30 -31.93
N ALA A 18 33.39 -0.92 -31.42
CA ALA A 18 32.08 -1.58 -31.39
C ALA A 18 32.00 -2.61 -30.25
N VAL A 19 32.27 -2.20 -29.00
CA VAL A 19 32.00 -3.04 -27.81
C VAL A 19 31.49 -2.18 -26.65
N LEU A 20 30.44 -1.38 -26.87
CA LEU A 20 29.84 -0.58 -25.78
C LEU A 20 28.30 -0.68 -25.69
N LEU A 21 27.67 -1.68 -26.31
CA LEU A 21 26.20 -1.86 -26.21
C LEU A 21 25.73 -3.12 -25.45
N CYS A 22 26.61 -4.01 -25.00
CA CYS A 22 26.18 -5.25 -24.32
C CYS A 22 26.17 -5.19 -22.79
N VAL A 23 26.75 -4.15 -22.17
CA VAL A 23 26.93 -4.09 -20.69
C VAL A 23 25.72 -3.48 -19.97
N GLY A 24 24.88 -2.68 -20.66
CA GLY A 24 23.74 -2.00 -20.03
C GLY A 24 22.56 -2.91 -19.67
N GLY A 25 22.31 -3.99 -20.42
CA GLY A 25 21.15 -4.86 -20.21
C GLY A 25 21.24 -5.73 -18.95
N ALA A 26 22.43 -6.22 -18.62
CA ALA A 26 22.64 -7.06 -17.44
C ALA A 26 22.46 -6.27 -16.12
N ALA A 27 23.00 -5.05 -16.05
CA ALA A 27 22.87 -4.19 -14.87
C ALA A 27 21.42 -3.74 -14.61
N ALA A 28 20.64 -3.45 -15.67
CA ALA A 28 19.23 -3.08 -15.52
C ALA A 28 18.35 -4.26 -15.05
N ALA A 29 18.62 -5.48 -15.53
CA ALA A 29 17.92 -6.69 -15.09
C ALA A 29 18.23 -7.04 -13.63
N GLU A 30 19.48 -6.88 -13.20
CA GLU A 30 19.91 -7.12 -11.82
C GLU A 30 19.29 -6.10 -10.85
N GLN A 31 19.20 -4.83 -11.25
CA GLN A 31 18.52 -3.79 -10.48
C GLN A 31 17.01 -4.08 -10.33
N ALA A 32 16.33 -4.43 -11.42
CA ALA A 32 14.90 -4.78 -11.38
C ALA A 32 14.63 -5.99 -10.47
N ALA A 33 15.52 -6.99 -10.48
CA ALA A 33 15.43 -8.15 -9.60
C ALA A 33 15.63 -7.76 -8.12
N ALA A 34 16.59 -6.87 -7.82
CA ALA A 34 16.82 -6.37 -6.47
C ALA A 34 15.62 -5.55 -5.94
N ASP A 35 15.04 -4.70 -6.78
CA ASP A 35 13.85 -3.92 -6.46
C ASP A 35 12.62 -4.82 -6.21
N GLY A 36 12.45 -5.87 -7.02
CA GLY A 36 11.43 -6.90 -6.83
C GLY A 36 11.58 -7.62 -5.48
N ALA A 37 12.79 -8.06 -5.15
CA ALA A 37 13.07 -8.71 -3.88
C ALA A 37 12.83 -7.78 -2.67
N ALA A 38 13.14 -6.49 -2.80
CA ALA A 38 12.85 -5.49 -1.78
C ALA A 38 11.34 -5.29 -1.60
N ALA A 39 10.58 -5.20 -2.69
CA ALA A 39 9.12 -5.09 -2.66
C ALA A 39 8.47 -6.32 -2.02
N ASP A 40 8.97 -7.52 -2.30
CA ASP A 40 8.45 -8.76 -1.70
C ASP A 40 8.71 -8.82 -0.19
N ARG A 41 9.90 -8.43 0.27
CA ARG A 41 10.21 -8.32 1.70
C ARG A 41 9.30 -7.30 2.40
N LEU A 42 9.05 -6.16 1.76
CA LEU A 42 8.13 -5.15 2.28
C LEU A 42 6.70 -5.70 2.38
N ARG A 43 6.18 -6.36 1.34
CA ARG A 43 4.86 -6.98 1.40
C ARG A 43 4.76 -8.04 2.50
N ALA A 44 5.81 -8.85 2.68
CA ALA A 44 5.86 -9.85 3.74
C ALA A 44 5.85 -9.21 5.14
N ALA A 45 6.62 -8.13 5.34
CA ALA A 45 6.64 -7.37 6.59
C ALA A 45 5.26 -6.77 6.90
N VAL A 46 4.64 -6.08 5.93
CA VAL A 46 3.32 -5.47 6.11
C VAL A 46 2.23 -6.50 6.40
N ARG A 47 2.29 -7.67 5.75
CA ARG A 47 1.39 -8.79 6.07
C ARG A 47 1.63 -9.30 7.49
N ALA A 48 2.87 -9.41 7.94
CA ALA A 48 3.19 -9.81 9.30
C ALA A 48 2.63 -8.80 10.32
N ASP A 49 2.77 -7.50 10.05
CA ASP A 49 2.21 -6.43 10.88
C ASP A 49 0.68 -6.55 10.97
N TYR A 50 -0.01 -6.77 9.84
CA TYR A 50 -1.44 -7.04 9.84
C TYR A 50 -1.81 -8.27 10.69
N VAL A 51 -1.06 -9.37 10.55
CA VAL A 51 -1.32 -10.60 11.31
C VAL A 51 -1.16 -10.37 12.82
N LEU A 52 -0.11 -9.67 13.22
CA LEU A 52 0.23 -9.43 14.63
C LEU A 52 -0.68 -8.38 15.29
N GLN A 53 -1.11 -7.36 14.54
CA GLN A 53 -1.82 -6.21 15.11
C GLN A 53 -3.33 -6.21 14.83
N CYS A 54 -3.81 -6.90 13.79
CA CYS A 54 -5.19 -6.78 13.33
C CYS A 54 -5.93 -8.12 13.20
N ALA A 55 -5.24 -9.17 12.73
CA ALA A 55 -5.88 -10.45 12.39
C ALA A 55 -6.44 -11.21 13.61
N GLY A 56 -6.04 -10.87 14.83
CA GLY A 56 -6.67 -11.41 16.05
C GLY A 56 -8.18 -11.17 16.07
N CYS A 57 -8.62 -9.99 15.62
CA CYS A 57 -10.03 -9.63 15.47
C CYS A 57 -10.53 -9.87 14.04
N HIS A 58 -9.79 -9.39 13.04
CA HIS A 58 -10.26 -9.37 11.64
C HIS A 58 -10.02 -10.67 10.87
N ARG A 59 -9.33 -11.64 11.49
CA ARG A 59 -8.86 -12.90 10.88
C ARG A 59 -7.81 -12.66 9.79
N VAL A 60 -7.06 -13.71 9.46
CA VAL A 60 -5.98 -13.62 8.47
C VAL A 60 -6.51 -13.34 7.07
N ASP A 61 -7.74 -13.76 6.78
CA ASP A 61 -8.44 -13.55 5.51
C ASP A 61 -9.37 -12.33 5.52
N GLY A 62 -9.33 -11.50 6.56
CA GLY A 62 -10.12 -10.27 6.64
C GLY A 62 -11.61 -10.45 6.93
N ARG A 63 -12.11 -11.68 7.11
CA ARG A 63 -13.57 -11.96 7.26
C ARG A 63 -14.21 -11.38 8.52
N GLY A 64 -13.42 -10.94 9.49
CA GLY A 64 -13.94 -10.39 10.74
C GLY A 64 -14.75 -11.40 11.58
N SER A 65 -15.75 -10.87 12.28
CA SER A 65 -16.66 -11.64 13.12
C SER A 65 -17.96 -10.87 13.38
N GLY A 66 -18.99 -11.16 12.59
CA GLY A 66 -20.32 -10.53 12.73
C GLY A 66 -20.96 -10.70 14.11
N ARG A 67 -20.79 -11.87 14.77
CA ARG A 67 -21.29 -12.10 16.15
C ARG A 67 -20.68 -11.14 17.19
N HIS A 68 -19.47 -10.66 16.94
CA HIS A 68 -18.71 -9.81 17.85
C HIS A 68 -18.63 -8.36 17.36
N GLY A 69 -19.38 -8.01 16.30
CA GLY A 69 -19.35 -6.66 15.73
C GLY A 69 -18.01 -6.30 15.09
N ILE A 70 -17.18 -7.27 14.74
CA ILE A 70 -15.91 -7.03 14.02
C ILE A 70 -16.20 -7.05 12.53
N PRO A 71 -16.01 -5.93 11.80
CA PRO A 71 -16.41 -5.84 10.40
C PRO A 71 -15.54 -6.72 9.51
N ASP A 72 -16.18 -7.28 8.48
CA ASP A 72 -15.52 -7.93 7.35
C ASP A 72 -14.91 -6.85 6.44
N PHE A 73 -13.64 -7.02 6.10
CA PHE A 73 -12.95 -6.11 5.19
C PHE A 73 -13.23 -6.42 3.73
N ARG A 74 -13.53 -7.67 3.42
CA ARG A 74 -13.62 -8.16 2.04
C ARG A 74 -14.72 -7.44 1.29
N ASN A 75 -14.38 -6.91 0.12
CA ASN A 75 -15.27 -6.16 -0.75
C ASN A 75 -15.97 -4.95 -0.10
N SER A 76 -15.45 -4.43 1.01
CA SER A 76 -16.13 -3.40 1.80
C SER A 76 -15.19 -2.30 2.29
N VAL A 77 -14.02 -2.62 2.84
CA VAL A 77 -13.15 -1.62 3.49
C VAL A 77 -12.62 -0.56 2.51
N GLY A 78 -12.45 -0.90 1.24
CA GLY A 78 -11.99 0.00 0.19
C GLY A 78 -13.00 1.11 -0.14
N ALA A 79 -14.30 0.90 0.12
CA ALA A 79 -15.30 1.94 -0.11
C ALA A 79 -15.05 3.20 0.75
N PHE A 80 -14.49 3.04 1.96
CA PHE A 80 -14.23 4.15 2.87
C PHE A 80 -13.27 5.20 2.30
N VAL A 81 -12.38 4.81 1.37
CA VAL A 81 -11.39 5.76 0.84
C VAL A 81 -11.97 6.76 -0.17
N HIS A 82 -13.24 6.59 -0.57
CA HIS A 82 -13.97 7.55 -1.42
C HIS A 82 -14.40 8.81 -0.66
N LEU A 83 -14.41 8.77 0.68
CA LEU A 83 -14.76 9.90 1.52
C LEU A 83 -13.52 10.38 2.28
N PRO A 84 -13.20 11.68 2.32
CA PRO A 84 -12.13 12.20 3.17
C PRO A 84 -12.29 11.77 4.63
N GLN A 85 -13.53 11.84 5.16
CA GLN A 85 -13.83 11.40 6.53
C GLN A 85 -13.76 9.87 6.69
N GLY A 86 -14.00 9.12 5.62
CA GLY A 86 -13.83 7.66 5.62
C GLY A 86 -12.35 7.27 5.63
N ARG A 87 -11.49 8.03 4.95
CA ARG A 87 -10.05 7.84 5.05
C ARG A 87 -9.54 8.06 6.47
N ASP A 88 -9.92 9.17 7.08
CA ASP A 88 -9.61 9.50 8.49
C ASP A 88 -10.13 8.43 9.44
N TYR A 89 -11.33 7.90 9.19
CA TYR A 89 -11.93 6.84 9.99
C TYR A 89 -11.05 5.60 10.05
N LEU A 90 -10.54 5.10 8.92
CA LEU A 90 -9.69 3.92 8.91
C LEU A 90 -8.40 4.09 9.73
N VAL A 91 -7.85 5.30 9.79
CA VAL A 91 -6.68 5.62 10.63
C VAL A 91 -7.04 5.69 12.11
N ARG A 92 -8.23 6.21 12.42
CA ARG A 92 -8.65 6.62 13.77
C ARG A 92 -9.52 5.58 14.51
N VAL A 93 -9.96 4.52 13.85
CA VAL A 93 -10.68 3.43 14.55
C VAL A 93 -9.82 2.93 15.72
N PRO A 94 -10.41 2.65 16.91
CA PRO A 94 -9.62 2.39 18.12
C PRO A 94 -8.51 1.35 17.96
N GLY A 95 -8.76 0.25 17.25
CA GLY A 95 -7.76 -0.79 17.00
C GLY A 95 -6.58 -0.32 16.15
N ALA A 96 -6.82 0.49 15.11
CA ALA A 96 -5.76 1.02 14.26
C ALA A 96 -4.97 2.12 14.99
N ALA A 97 -5.68 3.09 15.56
CA ALA A 97 -5.08 4.25 16.21
C ALA A 97 -4.19 3.88 17.41
N GLN A 98 -4.55 2.81 18.13
CA GLN A 98 -3.85 2.34 19.34
C GLN A 98 -2.92 1.14 19.08
N SER A 99 -2.73 0.74 17.82
CA SER A 99 -1.75 -0.30 17.47
C SER A 99 -0.32 0.11 17.85
N GLN A 100 0.57 -0.88 18.00
CA GLN A 100 1.99 -0.64 18.29
C GLN A 100 2.80 -0.19 17.06
N LEU A 101 2.15 -0.08 15.90
CA LEU A 101 2.78 0.34 14.66
C LEU A 101 3.12 1.83 14.71
N SER A 102 4.25 2.20 14.11
CA SER A 102 4.57 3.58 13.73
C SER A 102 3.54 4.11 12.72
N ASN A 103 3.59 5.42 12.46
CA ASN A 103 2.69 6.03 11.45
C ASN A 103 2.98 5.51 10.04
N ALA A 104 4.26 5.25 9.72
CA ALA A 104 4.66 4.68 8.44
C ALA A 104 4.17 3.23 8.28
N GLU A 105 4.36 2.40 9.31
CA GLU A 105 3.87 1.01 9.29
C GLU A 105 2.35 0.94 9.23
N LEU A 106 1.63 1.79 9.99
CA LEU A 106 0.17 1.86 9.93
C LEU A 106 -0.31 2.29 8.54
N ALA A 107 0.33 3.29 7.92
CA ALA A 107 0.01 3.67 6.54
C ALA A 107 0.20 2.50 5.57
N ALA A 108 1.32 1.77 5.69
CA ALA A 108 1.60 0.60 4.86
C ALA A 108 0.56 -0.52 5.07
N VAL A 109 0.17 -0.82 6.31
CA VAL A 109 -0.87 -1.80 6.63
C VAL A 109 -2.23 -1.38 6.08
N LEU A 110 -2.63 -0.12 6.22
CA LEU A 110 -3.90 0.37 5.67
C LEU A 110 -3.93 0.25 4.14
N ASN A 111 -2.83 0.62 3.48
CA ASN A 111 -2.68 0.45 2.03
C ASN A 111 -2.80 -1.02 1.63
N TRP A 112 -2.15 -1.92 2.36
CA TRP A 112 -2.21 -3.36 2.09
C TRP A 112 -3.61 -3.92 2.34
N VAL A 113 -4.28 -3.55 3.43
CA VAL A 113 -5.64 -4.01 3.76
C VAL A 113 -6.64 -3.65 2.66
N VAL A 114 -6.63 -2.40 2.19
CA VAL A 114 -7.61 -1.98 1.16
C VAL A 114 -7.33 -2.60 -0.21
N GLN A 115 -6.06 -2.86 -0.52
CA GLN A 115 -5.66 -3.55 -1.76
C GLN A 115 -5.95 -5.05 -1.69
N GLU A 116 -5.57 -5.73 -0.60
CA GLU A 116 -5.73 -7.18 -0.44
C GLU A 116 -7.22 -7.58 -0.39
N PHE A 117 -8.01 -6.86 0.41
CA PHE A 117 -9.37 -7.28 0.70
C PHE A 117 -10.43 -6.55 -0.13
N SER A 118 -10.11 -5.42 -0.75
CA SER A 118 -11.13 -4.55 -1.34
C SER A 118 -10.65 -3.78 -2.58
N ALA A 119 -9.73 -4.35 -3.36
CA ALA A 119 -9.20 -3.72 -4.57
C ALA A 119 -10.31 -3.23 -5.53
N ALA A 120 -11.37 -4.02 -5.70
CA ALA A 120 -12.47 -3.72 -6.62
C ALA A 120 -13.31 -2.49 -6.20
N GLN A 121 -13.22 -2.05 -4.94
CA GLN A 121 -13.93 -0.87 -4.44
C GLN A 121 -13.02 0.36 -4.35
N LEU A 122 -11.74 0.26 -4.72
CA LEU A 122 -10.86 1.42 -4.76
C LEU A 122 -11.22 2.36 -5.91
N PRO A 123 -11.10 3.69 -5.73
CA PRO A 123 -11.23 4.62 -6.84
C PRO A 123 -10.07 4.42 -7.84
N PRO A 124 -10.26 4.66 -9.14
CA PRO A 124 -9.21 4.50 -10.16
C PRO A 124 -7.95 5.33 -9.89
N ASP A 125 -8.10 6.48 -9.22
CA ASP A 125 -7.04 7.40 -8.82
C ASP A 125 -6.66 7.24 -7.35
N PHE A 126 -6.87 6.06 -6.76
CA PHE A 126 -6.53 5.78 -5.37
C PHE A 126 -5.12 6.24 -5.02
N ARG A 127 -5.04 7.14 -4.04
CA ARG A 127 -3.79 7.60 -3.45
C ARG A 127 -3.51 6.80 -2.18
N PRO A 128 -2.37 6.09 -2.13
CA PRO A 128 -1.94 5.40 -0.91
C PRO A 128 -1.84 6.37 0.28
N TYR A 129 -2.23 5.91 1.46
CA TYR A 129 -1.97 6.58 2.73
C TYR A 129 -0.47 6.86 2.87
N THR A 130 -0.16 8.06 3.37
CA THR A 130 1.21 8.46 3.70
C THR A 130 1.41 8.47 5.21
N GLU A 131 2.67 8.39 5.64
CA GLU A 131 3.02 8.58 7.04
C GLU A 131 2.52 9.92 7.57
N GLN A 132 2.64 11.00 6.78
CA GLN A 132 2.21 12.34 7.18
C GLN A 132 0.70 12.41 7.37
N GLU A 133 -0.08 11.81 6.47
CA GLU A 133 -1.54 11.73 6.59
C GLU A 133 -1.93 11.03 7.89
N VAL A 134 -1.31 9.87 8.17
CA VAL A 134 -1.55 9.12 9.41
C VAL A 134 -1.16 9.94 10.63
N ALA A 135 0.04 10.53 10.64
CA ALA A 135 0.56 11.31 11.77
C ALA A 135 -0.34 12.50 12.13
N GLN A 136 -0.95 13.14 11.14
CA GLN A 136 -1.82 14.30 11.34
C GLN A 136 -3.14 13.95 12.01
N VAL A 137 -3.74 12.79 11.68
CA VAL A 137 -5.10 12.47 12.10
C VAL A 137 -5.16 11.43 13.22
N ARG A 138 -4.19 10.51 13.31
CA ARG A 138 -4.14 9.42 14.31
C ARG A 138 -4.27 9.90 15.77
N PRO A 139 -3.70 11.05 16.21
CA PRO A 139 -3.84 11.50 17.59
C PRO A 139 -5.28 11.89 17.98
N ARG A 140 -6.17 12.14 17.00
CA ARG A 140 -7.55 12.60 17.23
C ARG A 140 -8.47 11.41 17.48
N ARG A 141 -8.94 11.25 18.71
CA ARG A 141 -9.86 10.16 19.07
C ARG A 141 -11.29 10.51 18.72
N TYR A 142 -12.09 9.49 18.39
CA TYR A 142 -13.54 9.59 18.43
C TYR A 142 -13.99 9.37 19.88
N GLU A 143 -14.93 10.19 20.37
CA GLU A 143 -15.59 9.94 21.65
C GLU A 143 -16.46 8.68 21.56
N ASP A 144 -17.27 8.59 20.49
CA ASP A 144 -17.96 7.37 20.09
C ASP A 144 -17.75 7.11 18.59
N VAL A 145 -17.23 5.93 18.26
CA VAL A 145 -16.95 5.51 16.88
C VAL A 145 -18.20 5.00 16.16
N VAL A 146 -19.24 4.60 16.90
CA VAL A 146 -20.49 4.04 16.33
C VAL A 146 -21.25 5.05 15.46
N PRO A 147 -21.62 6.25 15.93
CA PRO A 147 -22.34 7.21 15.10
C PRO A 147 -21.51 7.66 13.89
N VAL A 148 -20.18 7.75 14.03
CA VAL A 148 -19.27 8.06 12.92
C VAL A 148 -19.34 6.97 11.85
N ARG A 149 -19.26 5.70 12.25
CA ARG A 149 -19.35 4.56 11.32
C ARG A 149 -20.70 4.52 10.62
N HIS A 150 -21.81 4.74 11.33
CA HIS A 150 -23.14 4.74 10.72
C HIS A 150 -23.30 5.89 9.70
N GLY A 151 -22.83 7.10 10.03
CA GLY A 151 -22.85 8.22 9.09
C GLY A 151 -22.05 7.96 7.82
N LEU A 152 -20.86 7.37 7.95
CA LEU A 152 -20.04 6.96 6.79
C LEU A 152 -20.73 5.87 5.96
N ALA A 153 -21.34 4.88 6.61
CA ALA A 153 -22.07 3.82 5.91
C ALA A 153 -23.26 4.37 5.12
N GLN A 154 -24.00 5.33 5.67
CA GLN A 154 -25.08 6.01 4.98
C GLN A 154 -24.58 6.81 3.77
N ALA A 155 -23.50 7.60 3.95
CA ALA A 155 -22.91 8.38 2.87
C ALA A 155 -22.38 7.48 1.73
N LEU A 156 -21.73 6.37 2.07
CA LEU A 156 -21.22 5.41 1.07
C LEU A 156 -22.35 4.68 0.33
N SER A 157 -23.44 4.35 1.03
CA SER A 157 -24.65 3.78 0.41
C SER A 157 -25.27 4.73 -0.62
N GLN A 158 -25.30 6.04 -0.34
CA GLN A 158 -25.76 7.06 -1.29
C GLN A 158 -24.87 7.16 -2.54
N LEU A 159 -23.59 6.76 -2.43
CA LEU A 159 -22.65 6.66 -3.56
C LEU A 159 -22.73 5.30 -4.28
N GLY A 160 -23.63 4.40 -3.87
CA GLY A 160 -23.84 3.10 -4.48
C GLY A 160 -22.95 1.98 -3.93
N PHE A 161 -22.21 2.21 -2.84
CA PHE A 161 -21.42 1.15 -2.20
C PHE A 161 -22.29 0.32 -1.26
N GLN A 162 -22.16 -1.00 -1.36
CA GLN A 162 -22.68 -1.94 -0.39
C GLN A 162 -21.55 -2.33 0.56
N LEU A 163 -21.70 -2.01 1.85
CA LEU A 163 -20.73 -2.37 2.87
C LEU A 163 -21.09 -3.72 3.49
N ALA A 164 -20.08 -4.40 4.04
CA ALA A 164 -20.30 -5.58 4.86
C ALA A 164 -21.11 -5.26 6.11
N ASP A 165 -21.91 -6.24 6.54
CA ASP A 165 -22.74 -6.14 7.74
C ASP A 165 -21.92 -5.73 8.97
N TYR A 166 -22.49 -4.82 9.75
CA TYR A 166 -21.87 -4.30 10.96
C TYR A 166 -22.91 -4.20 12.07
N SER A 167 -22.81 -5.11 13.04
CA SER A 167 -23.74 -5.25 14.15
C SER A 167 -23.32 -4.51 15.42
N TYR A 168 -22.10 -3.96 15.47
CA TYR A 168 -21.64 -3.31 16.70
C TYR A 168 -22.39 -2.00 16.94
N GLY A 169 -23.12 -1.95 18.06
CA GLY A 169 -23.91 -0.79 18.45
C GLY A 169 -25.25 -0.68 17.72
N SER A 170 -25.67 -1.68 16.94
CA SER A 170 -26.99 -1.71 16.28
C SER A 170 -28.15 -1.89 17.27
N ASP A 171 -27.84 -2.32 18.49
CA ASP A 171 -28.75 -2.47 19.62
C ASP A 171 -28.86 -1.21 20.49
N ARG A 172 -28.04 -0.18 20.24
CA ARG A 172 -28.11 1.10 20.96
C ARG A 172 -29.35 1.87 20.49
N LYS A 173 -30.27 2.15 21.41
CA LYS A 173 -31.36 3.11 21.17
C LYS A 173 -30.76 4.51 20.92
N PRO A 174 -31.35 5.31 20.02
CA PRO A 174 -30.91 6.67 19.75
C PRO A 174 -30.96 7.56 21.00
#